data_AF-A0A8T2WPP2-F1
#
_entry.id   AF-A0A8T2WPP2-F1
#
_cell.length_a   1.000
_cell.length_b   1.000
_cell.length_c   1.000
_cell.angle_alpha   90.00
_cell.angle_beta   90.00
_cell.angle_gamma   90.00
#
_symmetry.space_group_name_H-M   'P 1'
#
loop_
_entity.id
_entity.type
_entity.pdbx_description
1 polymer ?
#
loop_
_entity_poly.entity_id
_entity_poly.type
_entity_poly.pdbx_seq_one_letter_code
_entity_poly.pdbx_strand_id
1 'polypeptide(L)'
;MATLKQLMLSPSFSSFSSAFVLCRCLSLSHTRVRAHMCMHLCIHASIYYEETNAEFFGHRIGCVVLYTAQERFHKSTTETLEYVVNQADTTVDKLRAVSDFIASAKLVGVDEVFLPSNVQTDIDQIGTRINSSASVLADKTVDNSEDIKDLLDSVRVALITTAAIMLLLTFLGFLFSIFGMQFLVYILVIVGWILVAGTFILCGTFLLLHNVAGDTCVAMDHWVHNPTAHTALDDILPCVDQATTQDTLIKSKEITSQLVEVVNQVITNVSNLNFSPNFKPMYINQSGPLVPILCNPFYADLTIRPCSAGEVDLTNATQVWSSYVCQVSPSGICATTGRLTPTFYSQMSAAINVSYGLNNYAPFLIELGDCTFARETFSDIYKDHCPSLRRYSRWIYIGLVMVSTAVMLSLIFWVIYGRERRHRVYSKQLVSESAQGSEREKSS
;
A
#
# COMPACT_ATOMS: atom_id res chain seq x y z
N MET A 1 -19.93 -15.22 4.65
CA MET A 1 -19.76 -13.79 5.03
C MET A 1 -21.10 -13.09 5.28
N ALA A 2 -22.10 -13.20 4.39
CA ALA A 2 -23.47 -12.70 4.65
C ALA A 2 -24.19 -13.41 5.83
N THR A 3 -23.90 -14.70 6.03
CA THR A 3 -24.44 -15.52 7.12
C THR A 3 -23.94 -15.10 8.50
N LEU A 4 -22.70 -14.64 8.65
CA LEU A 4 -22.17 -14.14 9.93
C LEU A 4 -22.77 -12.76 10.28
N LYS A 5 -22.94 -11.89 9.27
CA LYS A 5 -23.64 -10.61 9.39
C LYS A 5 -25.11 -10.81 9.79
N GLN A 6 -25.81 -11.77 9.17
CA GLN A 6 -27.17 -12.17 9.58
C GLN A 6 -27.24 -12.81 10.96
N LEU A 7 -26.27 -13.64 11.35
CA LEU A 7 -26.23 -14.24 12.69
C LEU A 7 -26.10 -13.15 13.77
N MET A 8 -25.22 -12.16 13.54
CA MET A 8 -25.02 -11.01 14.42
C MET A 8 -26.19 -10.01 14.42
N LEU A 9 -27.12 -10.10 13.46
CA LEU A 9 -28.31 -9.26 13.35
C LEU A 9 -29.61 -9.96 13.78
N SER A 10 -29.58 -11.27 14.07
CA SER A 10 -30.81 -12.00 14.40
C SER A 10 -31.35 -11.65 15.80
N PRO A 11 -32.64 -11.26 15.93
CA PRO A 11 -33.30 -10.94 17.20
C PRO A 11 -33.85 -12.18 17.93
N SER A 12 -33.62 -13.38 17.40
CA SER A 12 -34.32 -14.61 17.81
C SER A 12 -33.77 -15.28 19.07
N PHE A 13 -32.58 -14.92 19.56
CA PHE A 13 -31.98 -15.58 20.72
C PHE A 13 -32.43 -15.00 22.08
N SER A 14 -32.78 -13.71 22.14
CA SER A 14 -33.26 -13.08 23.38
C SER A 14 -34.73 -13.39 23.68
N SER A 15 -35.58 -13.51 22.64
CA SER A 15 -37.01 -13.83 22.80
C SER A 15 -37.27 -15.27 23.29
N PHE A 16 -36.35 -16.21 23.05
CA PHE A 16 -36.51 -17.59 23.53
C PHE A 16 -36.26 -17.75 25.03
N SER A 17 -35.40 -16.90 25.60
CA SER A 17 -35.02 -16.98 27.02
C SER A 17 -36.02 -16.24 27.92
N SER A 18 -36.63 -15.14 27.45
CA SER A 18 -37.69 -14.41 28.15
C SER A 18 -38.97 -15.24 28.33
N ALA A 19 -39.37 -16.00 27.31
CA ALA A 19 -40.55 -16.88 27.38
C ALA A 19 -40.36 -18.04 28.38
N PHE A 20 -39.15 -18.61 28.50
CA PHE A 20 -38.89 -19.77 29.37
C PHE A 20 -38.87 -19.40 30.86
N VAL A 21 -38.35 -18.22 31.21
CA VAL A 21 -38.27 -17.73 32.61
C VAL A 21 -39.65 -17.31 33.12
N LEU A 22 -40.46 -16.64 32.29
CA LEU A 22 -41.85 -16.29 32.62
C LEU A 22 -42.73 -17.55 32.78
N CYS A 23 -42.56 -18.55 31.92
CA CYS A 23 -43.36 -19.78 31.94
C CYS A 23 -43.09 -20.65 33.19
N ARG A 24 -41.84 -20.70 33.67
CA ARG A 24 -41.51 -21.42 34.93
C ARG A 24 -42.01 -20.73 36.20
N CYS A 25 -42.19 -19.41 36.19
CA CYS A 25 -42.69 -18.67 37.37
C CYS A 25 -44.20 -18.82 37.55
N LEU A 26 -44.97 -18.84 36.45
CA LEU A 26 -46.43 -19.03 36.48
C LEU A 26 -46.84 -20.46 36.89
N SER A 27 -45.99 -21.46 36.66
CA SER A 27 -46.28 -22.87 36.98
C SER A 27 -46.11 -23.26 38.46
N LEU A 28 -45.49 -22.42 39.30
CA LEU A 28 -45.02 -22.81 40.65
C LEU A 28 -45.70 -22.08 41.82
N SER A 29 -46.68 -21.19 41.56
CA SER A 29 -47.31 -20.36 42.59
C SER A 29 -48.51 -21.04 43.25
N HIS A 30 -48.28 -21.87 44.28
CA HIS A 30 -49.36 -22.35 45.14
C HIS A 30 -49.23 -21.96 46.62
N THR A 31 -48.19 -21.22 47.02
CA THR A 31 -48.02 -20.72 48.40
C THR A 31 -47.39 -19.31 48.47
N ARG A 32 -47.87 -18.49 49.42
CA ARG A 32 -47.52 -17.05 49.61
C ARG A 32 -46.02 -16.78 49.81
N VAL A 33 -45.29 -17.73 50.40
CA VAL A 33 -43.83 -17.67 50.62
C VAL A 33 -43.04 -17.93 49.33
N ARG A 34 -43.54 -18.83 48.47
CA ARG A 34 -42.94 -19.11 47.15
C ARG A 34 -43.13 -17.94 46.18
N ALA A 35 -44.25 -17.23 46.28
CA ALA A 35 -44.53 -16.03 45.49
C ALA A 35 -43.54 -14.88 45.78
N HIS A 36 -43.21 -14.61 47.05
CA HIS A 36 -42.25 -13.57 47.43
C HIS A 36 -40.81 -13.88 46.99
N MET A 37 -40.41 -15.14 47.08
CA MET A 37 -39.09 -15.61 46.62
C MET A 37 -38.99 -15.65 45.09
N CYS A 38 -40.09 -15.96 44.39
CA CYS A 38 -40.18 -15.90 42.93
C CYS A 38 -40.18 -14.46 42.43
N MET A 39 -40.85 -13.54 43.13
CA MET A 39 -40.86 -12.10 42.81
C MET A 39 -39.48 -11.45 42.99
N HIS A 40 -38.73 -11.77 44.05
CA HIS A 40 -37.34 -11.32 44.20
C HIS A 40 -36.40 -11.91 43.14
N LEU A 41 -36.61 -13.18 42.74
CA LEU A 41 -35.84 -13.82 41.67
C LEU A 41 -36.18 -13.20 40.31
N CYS A 42 -37.44 -12.86 40.05
CA CYS A 42 -37.89 -12.15 38.85
C CYS A 42 -37.39 -10.72 38.80
N ILE A 43 -37.35 -9.99 39.92
CA ILE A 43 -36.84 -8.61 39.98
C ILE A 43 -35.31 -8.62 39.78
N HIS A 44 -34.55 -9.50 40.43
CA HIS A 44 -33.12 -9.66 40.17
C HIS A 44 -32.84 -10.16 38.75
N ALA A 45 -33.63 -11.09 38.22
CA ALA A 45 -33.50 -11.55 36.83
C ALA A 45 -33.86 -10.44 35.84
N SER A 46 -34.82 -9.57 36.15
CA SER A 46 -35.22 -8.43 35.29
C SER A 46 -34.16 -7.33 35.29
N ILE A 47 -33.60 -6.98 36.44
CA ILE A 47 -32.47 -6.03 36.56
C ILE A 47 -31.22 -6.60 35.85
N TYR A 48 -30.94 -7.89 36.05
CA TYR A 48 -29.87 -8.59 35.33
C TYR A 48 -30.11 -8.60 33.82
N TYR A 49 -31.36 -8.79 33.37
CA TYR A 49 -31.74 -8.71 31.96
C TYR A 49 -31.59 -7.30 31.39
N GLU A 50 -31.89 -6.27 32.17
CA GLU A 50 -31.85 -4.88 31.72
C GLU A 50 -30.41 -4.35 31.63
N GLU A 51 -29.54 -4.70 32.60
CA GLU A 51 -28.09 -4.42 32.54
C GLU A 51 -27.38 -5.29 31.50
N THR A 52 -27.65 -6.60 31.42
CA THR A 52 -27.03 -7.45 30.39
C THR A 52 -27.50 -7.08 28.98
N ASN A 53 -28.73 -6.58 28.80
CA ASN A 53 -29.17 -6.05 27.52
C ASN A 53 -28.37 -4.81 27.13
N ALA A 54 -28.05 -3.90 28.06
CA ALA A 54 -27.23 -2.72 27.78
C ALA A 54 -25.78 -3.09 27.42
N GLU A 55 -25.16 -4.02 28.13
CA GLU A 55 -23.81 -4.52 27.83
C GLU A 55 -23.75 -5.29 26.51
N PHE A 56 -24.77 -6.10 26.23
CA PHE A 56 -24.88 -6.84 24.98
C PHE A 56 -25.15 -5.92 23.79
N PHE A 57 -25.90 -4.83 24.01
CA PHE A 57 -26.10 -3.78 23.00
C PHE A 57 -24.78 -3.06 22.68
N GLY A 58 -24.02 -2.69 23.71
CA GLY A 58 -22.67 -2.09 23.56
C GLY A 58 -21.70 -3.02 22.83
N HIS A 59 -21.70 -4.31 23.17
CA HIS A 59 -20.91 -5.32 22.48
C HIS A 59 -21.32 -5.49 21.00
N ARG A 60 -22.62 -5.56 20.69
CA ARG A 60 -23.10 -5.68 19.30
C ARG A 60 -22.73 -4.45 18.48
N ILE A 61 -22.92 -3.24 19.03
CA ILE A 61 -22.53 -1.99 18.37
C ILE A 61 -21.01 -1.98 18.16
N GLY A 62 -20.22 -2.32 19.18
CA GLY A 62 -18.77 -2.41 19.09
C GLY A 62 -18.28 -3.38 18.02
N CYS A 63 -18.85 -4.59 17.96
CA CYS A 63 -18.53 -5.59 16.95
C CYS A 63 -18.90 -5.14 15.52
N VAL A 64 -20.04 -4.46 15.35
CA VAL A 64 -20.44 -3.91 14.04
C VAL A 64 -19.51 -2.78 13.62
N VAL A 65 -19.17 -1.86 14.53
CA VAL A 65 -18.21 -0.78 14.28
C VAL A 65 -16.85 -1.36 13.92
N LEU A 66 -16.35 -2.35 14.66
CA LEU A 66 -15.09 -3.02 14.35
C LEU A 66 -15.08 -3.68 12.99
N TYR A 67 -16.09 -4.50 12.69
CA TYR A 67 -16.15 -5.22 11.44
C TYR A 67 -16.18 -4.27 10.24
N THR A 68 -16.99 -3.22 10.32
CA THR A 68 -17.10 -2.21 9.26
C THR A 68 -15.85 -1.35 9.15
N ALA A 69 -15.26 -0.94 10.27
CA ALA A 69 -14.05 -0.13 10.30
C ALA A 69 -12.85 -0.90 9.76
N GLN A 70 -12.71 -2.18 10.12
CA GLN A 70 -11.63 -3.05 9.70
C GLN A 70 -11.68 -3.34 8.20
N GLU A 71 -12.87 -3.63 7.65
CA GLU A 71 -13.04 -3.81 6.21
C GLU A 71 -12.65 -2.55 5.43
N ARG A 72 -13.07 -1.39 5.92
CA ARG A 72 -12.75 -0.09 5.30
C ARG A 72 -11.28 0.29 5.45
N PHE A 73 -10.68 0.02 6.60
CA PHE A 73 -9.26 0.28 6.88
C PHE A 73 -8.36 -0.60 6.01
N HIS A 74 -8.64 -1.90 5.95
CA HIS A 74 -7.91 -2.83 5.08
C HIS A 74 -8.00 -2.35 3.63
N LYS A 75 -9.21 -2.09 3.12
CA LYS A 75 -9.40 -1.58 1.74
C LYS A 75 -8.62 -0.28 1.49
N SER A 76 -8.76 0.72 2.36
CA SER A 76 -8.08 2.01 2.22
C SER A 76 -6.56 1.87 2.27
N THR A 77 -6.02 0.97 3.09
CA THR A 77 -4.58 0.75 3.19
C THR A 77 -4.06 0.02 1.97
N THR A 78 -4.78 -1.00 1.49
CA THR A 78 -4.46 -1.72 0.24
C THR A 78 -4.45 -0.77 -0.97
N GLU A 79 -5.45 0.11 -1.10
CA GLU A 79 -5.50 1.12 -2.17
C GLU A 79 -4.29 2.09 -2.09
N THR A 80 -3.90 2.49 -0.87
CA THR A 80 -2.72 3.35 -0.67
C THR A 80 -1.42 2.64 -1.07
N LEU A 81 -1.27 1.37 -0.69
CA LEU A 81 -0.09 0.56 -1.03
C LEU A 81 -0.01 0.33 -2.55
N GLU A 82 -1.14 0.06 -3.21
CA GLU A 82 -1.20 -0.10 -4.68
C GLU A 82 -0.82 1.19 -5.41
N TYR A 83 -1.28 2.35 -4.93
CA TYR A 83 -0.86 3.64 -5.48
C TYR A 83 0.65 3.82 -5.37
N VAL A 84 1.25 3.54 -4.21
CA VAL A 84 2.71 3.65 -4.00
C VAL A 84 3.49 2.69 -4.90
N VAL A 85 3.05 1.43 -5.02
CA VAL A 85 3.66 0.44 -5.94
C VAL A 85 3.58 0.91 -7.38
N ASN A 86 2.43 1.42 -7.83
CA ASN A 86 2.26 1.89 -9.21
C ASN A 86 3.15 3.10 -9.53
N GLN A 87 3.34 4.02 -8.56
CA GLN A 87 4.26 5.15 -8.72
C GLN A 87 5.73 4.68 -8.77
N ALA A 88 6.08 3.68 -7.96
CA ALA A 88 7.41 3.06 -8.00
C ALA A 88 7.66 2.34 -9.33
N ASP A 89 6.72 1.53 -9.82
CA ASP A 89 6.83 0.84 -11.11
C ASP A 89 7.01 1.82 -12.27
N THR A 90 6.22 2.90 -12.29
CA THR A 90 6.37 3.98 -13.28
C THR A 90 7.78 4.61 -13.23
N THR A 91 8.31 4.81 -12.03
CA THR A 91 9.67 5.35 -11.82
C THR A 91 10.72 4.35 -12.34
N VAL A 92 10.57 3.08 -12.00
CA VAL A 92 11.46 1.98 -12.41
C VAL A 92 11.50 1.84 -13.93
N ASP A 93 10.35 1.87 -14.60
CA ASP A 93 10.26 1.77 -16.06
C ASP A 93 10.96 2.95 -16.75
N LYS A 94 10.74 4.17 -16.26
CA LYS A 94 11.41 5.36 -16.79
C LYS A 94 12.93 5.33 -16.54
N LEU A 95 13.38 4.87 -15.37
CA LEU A 95 14.81 4.72 -15.06
C LEU A 95 15.48 3.65 -15.93
N ARG A 96 14.82 2.52 -16.19
CA ARG A 96 15.32 1.49 -17.11
C ARG A 96 15.42 2.02 -18.54
N ALA A 97 14.41 2.74 -19.01
CA ALA A 97 14.46 3.38 -20.32
C ALA A 97 15.64 4.37 -20.44
N VAL A 98 15.86 5.19 -19.40
CA VAL A 98 17.03 6.10 -19.33
C VAL A 98 18.35 5.32 -19.38
N SER A 99 18.46 4.20 -18.65
CA SER A 99 19.64 3.34 -18.68
C SER A 99 19.92 2.81 -20.10
N ASP A 100 18.90 2.39 -20.83
CA ASP A 100 19.03 1.89 -22.20
C ASP A 100 19.48 2.98 -23.19
N PHE A 101 18.99 4.22 -23.03
CA PHE A 101 19.44 5.36 -23.83
C PHE A 101 20.87 5.77 -23.50
N ILE A 102 21.26 5.73 -22.23
CA ILE A 102 22.64 6.00 -21.79
C ILE A 102 23.60 4.95 -22.36
N ALA A 103 23.20 3.67 -22.39
CA ALA A 103 24.00 2.61 -23.01
C ALA A 103 24.22 2.85 -24.53
N SER A 104 23.22 3.42 -25.21
CA SER A 104 23.32 3.79 -26.64
C SER A 104 24.36 4.87 -26.89
N ALA A 105 24.67 5.74 -25.92
CA ALA A 105 25.65 6.81 -26.07
C ALA A 105 27.07 6.32 -26.40
N LYS A 106 27.41 5.08 -26.04
CA LYS A 106 28.70 4.46 -26.36
C LYS A 106 28.91 4.20 -27.85
N LEU A 107 27.81 4.02 -28.57
CA LEU A 107 27.81 3.72 -30.00
C LEU A 107 27.84 5.01 -30.84
N VAL A 108 27.70 6.18 -30.21
CA VAL A 108 27.90 7.48 -30.87
C VAL A 108 29.40 7.67 -31.09
N GLY A 109 29.83 7.52 -32.34
CA GLY A 109 31.22 7.73 -32.77
C GLY A 109 31.27 8.59 -34.04
N VAL A 110 32.34 9.38 -34.18
CA VAL A 110 32.68 10.10 -35.40
C VAL A 110 34.01 9.51 -35.90
N ASP A 111 34.00 8.91 -37.10
CA ASP A 111 35.21 8.40 -37.79
C ASP A 111 36.14 7.50 -36.94
N GLU A 112 35.61 6.38 -36.42
CA GLU A 112 36.39 5.35 -35.69
C GLU A 112 37.08 5.81 -34.38
N VAL A 113 36.92 7.08 -33.98
CA VAL A 113 37.34 7.57 -32.65
C VAL A 113 36.18 7.36 -31.69
N PHE A 114 36.20 6.22 -31.00
CA PHE A 114 35.31 5.97 -29.87
C PHE A 114 35.56 6.99 -28.75
N LEU A 115 34.52 7.30 -27.97
CA LEU A 115 34.67 8.04 -26.72
C LEU A 115 35.87 7.48 -25.92
N PRO A 116 36.71 8.33 -25.32
CA PRO A 116 37.86 7.84 -24.58
C PRO A 116 37.41 6.88 -23.47
N SER A 117 38.24 5.88 -23.16
CA SER A 117 37.84 4.74 -22.33
C SER A 117 37.33 5.11 -20.94
N ASN A 118 37.79 6.25 -20.40
CA ASN A 118 37.27 6.82 -19.16
C ASN A 118 35.77 7.16 -19.25
N VAL A 119 35.34 7.82 -20.34
CA VAL A 119 33.94 8.21 -20.54
C VAL A 119 33.06 6.98 -20.75
N GLN A 120 33.54 5.98 -21.48
CA GLN A 120 32.81 4.72 -21.66
C GLN A 120 32.61 3.98 -20.32
N THR A 121 33.63 4.03 -19.46
CA THR A 121 33.58 3.44 -18.11
C THR A 121 32.59 4.20 -17.22
N ASP A 122 32.58 5.53 -17.28
CA ASP A 122 31.63 6.34 -16.52
C ASP A 122 30.18 6.07 -16.96
N ILE A 123 29.93 5.94 -18.27
CA ILE A 123 28.63 5.56 -18.83
C ILE A 123 28.17 4.19 -18.29
N ASP A 124 29.08 3.19 -18.23
CA ASP A 124 28.76 1.88 -17.65
C ASP A 124 28.43 1.98 -16.16
N GLN A 125 29.22 2.73 -15.40
CA GLN A 125 28.99 2.90 -13.98
C GLN A 125 27.66 3.61 -13.70
N ILE A 126 27.28 4.60 -14.51
CA ILE A 126 26.00 5.29 -14.39
C ILE A 126 24.85 4.35 -14.74
N GLY A 127 24.91 3.66 -15.89
CA GLY A 127 23.86 2.72 -16.30
C GLY A 127 23.65 1.59 -15.29
N THR A 128 24.73 0.98 -14.80
CA THR A 128 24.66 -0.07 -13.78
C THR A 128 24.07 0.41 -12.46
N ARG A 129 24.41 1.64 -12.01
CA ARG A 129 23.82 2.24 -10.80
C ARG A 129 22.34 2.55 -10.96
N ILE A 130 21.92 3.09 -12.11
CA ILE A 130 20.51 3.36 -12.40
C ILE A 130 19.71 2.06 -12.39
N ASN A 131 20.18 1.04 -13.12
CA ASN A 131 19.51 -0.24 -13.18
C ASN A 131 19.46 -0.94 -11.81
N SER A 132 20.55 -0.91 -11.05
CA SER A 132 20.57 -1.43 -9.68
C SER A 132 19.58 -0.70 -8.77
N SER A 133 19.50 0.63 -8.86
CA SER A 133 18.58 1.42 -8.03
C SER A 133 17.13 1.15 -8.41
N ALA A 134 16.85 1.01 -9.70
CA ALA A 134 15.53 0.64 -10.22
C ALA A 134 15.11 -0.77 -9.76
N SER A 135 16.01 -1.75 -9.80
CA SER A 135 15.71 -3.09 -9.28
C SER A 135 15.49 -3.10 -7.77
N VAL A 136 16.33 -2.41 -7.00
CA VAL A 136 16.14 -2.30 -5.54
C VAL A 136 14.80 -1.62 -5.22
N LEU A 137 14.42 -0.57 -5.94
CA LEU A 137 13.15 0.11 -5.77
C LEU A 137 11.96 -0.82 -6.09
N ALA A 138 12.03 -1.55 -7.20
CA ALA A 138 11.00 -2.52 -7.59
C ALA A 138 10.82 -3.61 -6.52
N ASP A 139 11.91 -4.30 -6.19
CA ASP A 139 11.88 -5.43 -5.25
C ASP A 139 11.42 -4.95 -3.87
N LYS A 140 11.99 -3.85 -3.34
CA LYS A 140 11.63 -3.35 -2.01
C LYS A 140 10.21 -2.80 -1.94
N THR A 141 9.68 -2.20 -2.99
CA THR A 141 8.32 -1.66 -2.95
C THR A 141 7.29 -2.78 -3.00
N VAL A 142 7.51 -3.79 -3.85
CA VAL A 142 6.65 -4.98 -3.93
C VAL A 142 6.71 -5.78 -2.63
N ASP A 143 7.92 -6.14 -2.16
CA ASP A 143 8.12 -6.90 -0.91
C ASP A 143 7.42 -6.20 0.28
N ASN A 144 7.68 -4.90 0.48
CA ASN A 144 7.08 -4.15 1.58
C ASN A 144 5.55 -4.08 1.44
N SER A 145 5.04 -3.96 0.21
CA SER A 145 3.59 -3.92 -0.02
C SER A 145 2.93 -5.25 0.31
N GLU A 146 3.52 -6.36 -0.14
CA GLU A 146 3.04 -7.72 0.16
C GLU A 146 3.08 -8.00 1.67
N ASP A 147 4.21 -7.72 2.34
CA ASP A 147 4.36 -7.91 3.78
C ASP A 147 3.29 -7.15 4.58
N ILE A 148 2.98 -5.90 4.19
CA ILE A 148 1.96 -5.10 4.86
C ILE A 148 0.55 -5.65 4.56
N LYS A 149 0.25 -6.06 3.32
CA LYS A 149 -1.04 -6.66 2.97
C LYS A 149 -1.29 -7.96 3.75
N ASP A 150 -0.28 -8.82 3.83
CA ASP A 150 -0.32 -10.08 4.58
C ASP A 150 -0.54 -9.84 6.09
N LEU A 151 0.15 -8.85 6.67
CA LEU A 151 -0.07 -8.43 8.05
C LEU A 151 -1.53 -7.98 8.28
N LEU A 152 -2.08 -7.16 7.38
CA LEU A 152 -3.46 -6.66 7.48
C LEU A 152 -4.48 -7.80 7.37
N ASP A 153 -4.25 -8.77 6.49
CA ASP A 153 -5.10 -9.94 6.34
C ASP A 153 -5.04 -10.85 7.57
N SER A 154 -3.85 -11.06 8.12
CA SER A 154 -3.64 -11.80 9.36
C SER A 154 -4.39 -11.16 10.54
N VAL A 155 -4.27 -9.83 10.71
CA VAL A 155 -5.01 -9.08 11.72
C VAL A 155 -6.53 -9.21 11.47
N ARG A 156 -6.95 -9.21 10.21
CA ARG A 156 -8.37 -9.33 9.87
C ARG A 156 -8.96 -10.68 10.28
N VAL A 157 -8.23 -11.76 10.02
CA VAL A 157 -8.60 -13.11 10.44
C VAL A 157 -8.58 -13.23 11.96
N ALA A 158 -7.58 -12.66 12.64
CA ALA A 158 -7.47 -12.69 14.10
C ALA A 158 -8.67 -12.02 14.80
N LEU A 159 -9.12 -10.87 14.30
CA LEU A 159 -10.28 -10.16 14.84
C LEU A 159 -11.60 -10.93 14.64
N ILE A 160 -11.82 -11.49 13.44
CA ILE A 160 -13.01 -12.32 13.15
C ILE A 160 -13.02 -13.56 14.03
N THR A 161 -11.86 -14.21 14.18
CA THR A 161 -11.71 -15.41 15.01
C THR A 161 -11.97 -15.10 16.48
N THR A 162 -11.45 -13.96 16.97
CA THR A 162 -11.70 -13.49 18.34
C THR A 162 -13.20 -13.27 18.57
N ALA A 163 -13.88 -12.58 17.65
CA ALA A 163 -15.34 -12.37 17.75
C ALA A 163 -16.12 -13.70 17.79
N ALA A 164 -15.73 -14.70 16.99
CA ALA A 164 -16.36 -16.02 17.00
C ALA A 164 -16.12 -16.78 18.32
N ILE A 165 -14.91 -16.74 18.86
CA ILE A 165 -14.57 -17.34 20.16
C ILE A 165 -15.39 -16.67 21.27
N MET A 166 -15.50 -15.34 21.25
CA MET A 166 -16.30 -14.60 22.23
C MET A 166 -17.77 -15.03 22.21
N LEU A 167 -18.37 -15.17 21.02
CA LEU A 167 -19.73 -15.68 20.88
C LEU A 167 -19.86 -17.11 21.44
N LEU A 168 -18.92 -17.99 21.11
CA LEU A 168 -18.91 -19.37 21.63
C LEU A 168 -18.80 -19.41 23.17
N LEU A 169 -17.92 -18.60 23.76
CA LEU A 169 -17.75 -18.52 25.21
C LEU A 169 -19.03 -18.04 25.91
N THR A 170 -19.73 -17.06 25.35
CA THR A 170 -21.01 -16.61 25.91
C THR A 170 -22.08 -17.70 25.87
N PHE A 171 -22.15 -18.47 24.78
CA PHE A 171 -23.08 -19.59 24.64
C PHE A 171 -22.78 -20.74 25.61
N LEU A 172 -21.54 -21.21 25.65
CA LEU A 172 -21.08 -22.25 26.58
C LEU A 172 -21.26 -21.81 28.03
N GLY A 173 -20.96 -20.55 28.31
CA GLY A 173 -21.11 -20.00 29.65
C GLY A 173 -22.57 -20.04 30.12
N PHE A 174 -23.49 -19.61 29.27
CA PHE A 174 -24.92 -19.69 29.56
C PHE A 174 -25.37 -21.13 29.85
N LEU A 175 -24.99 -22.10 29.01
CA LEU A 175 -25.32 -23.51 29.20
C LEU A 175 -24.77 -24.04 30.54
N PHE A 176 -23.49 -23.84 30.83
CA PHE A 176 -22.86 -24.35 32.05
C PHE A 176 -23.40 -23.69 33.31
N SER A 177 -23.82 -22.42 33.23
CA SER A 177 -24.52 -21.75 34.33
C SER A 177 -25.86 -22.41 34.64
N ILE A 178 -26.63 -22.85 33.63
CA ILE A 178 -27.88 -23.59 33.84
C ILE A 178 -27.62 -24.95 34.49
N PHE A 179 -26.66 -25.71 33.95
CA PHE A 179 -26.32 -27.04 34.48
C PHE A 179 -25.59 -27.00 35.85
N GLY A 180 -25.15 -25.81 36.30
CA GLY A 180 -24.53 -25.63 37.61
C GLY A 180 -23.09 -26.17 37.71
N MET A 181 -22.41 -26.37 36.58
CA MET A 181 -21.05 -26.91 36.53
C MET A 181 -20.01 -25.82 36.85
N GLN A 182 -19.71 -25.62 38.13
CA GLN A 182 -18.87 -24.52 38.61
C GLN A 182 -17.43 -24.53 38.07
N PHE A 183 -16.84 -25.72 37.88
CA PHE A 183 -15.47 -25.86 37.39
C PHE A 183 -15.30 -25.30 35.96
N LEU A 184 -16.21 -25.65 35.05
CA LEU A 184 -16.16 -25.19 33.66
C LEU A 184 -16.39 -23.67 33.54
N VAL A 185 -17.27 -23.11 34.37
CA VAL A 185 -17.49 -21.65 34.44
C VAL A 185 -16.19 -20.92 34.82
N TYR A 186 -15.41 -21.47 35.76
CA TYR A 186 -14.14 -20.88 36.19
C TYR A 186 -13.10 -20.87 35.05
N ILE A 187 -13.02 -21.96 34.27
CA ILE A 187 -12.15 -22.03 33.09
C ILE A 187 -12.57 -20.97 32.05
N LEU A 188 -13.87 -20.83 31.77
CA LEU A 188 -14.37 -19.83 30.83
C LEU A 188 -14.05 -18.40 31.26
N VAL A 189 -14.10 -18.10 32.56
CA VAL A 189 -13.71 -16.79 33.09
C VAL A 189 -12.22 -16.53 32.85
N ILE A 190 -11.35 -17.52 33.12
CA ILE A 190 -9.91 -17.39 32.86
C ILE A 190 -9.65 -17.11 31.37
N VAL A 191 -10.27 -17.88 30.47
CA VAL A 191 -10.15 -17.68 29.01
C VAL A 191 -10.68 -16.30 28.61
N GLY A 192 -11.80 -15.85 29.18
CA GLY A 192 -12.37 -14.53 28.95
C GLY A 192 -11.39 -13.41 29.32
N TRP A 193 -10.73 -13.49 30.46
CA TRP A 193 -9.72 -12.50 30.87
C TRP A 193 -8.49 -12.48 29.95
N ILE A 194 -8.05 -13.64 29.45
CA ILE A 194 -6.98 -13.72 28.45
C ILE A 194 -7.39 -12.97 27.17
N LEU A 195 -8.63 -13.15 26.71
CA LEU A 195 -9.14 -12.44 25.54
C LEU A 195 -9.26 -10.93 25.78
N VAL A 196 -9.71 -10.51 26.96
CA VAL A 196 -9.73 -9.09 27.35
C VAL A 196 -8.31 -8.51 27.26
N ALA A 197 -7.31 -9.17 27.84
CA ALA A 197 -5.92 -8.74 27.76
C ALA A 197 -5.43 -8.63 26.31
N GLY A 198 -5.71 -9.64 25.47
CA GLY A 198 -5.37 -9.62 24.04
C GLY A 198 -6.02 -8.45 23.28
N THR A 199 -7.30 -8.17 23.53
CA THR A 199 -8.01 -7.05 22.88
C THR A 199 -7.47 -5.68 23.32
N PHE A 200 -7.03 -5.52 24.57
CA PHE A 200 -6.36 -4.30 25.03
C PHE A 200 -4.99 -4.10 24.38
N ILE A 201 -4.22 -5.18 24.19
CA ILE A 201 -2.94 -5.12 23.48
C ILE A 201 -3.17 -4.68 22.02
N LEU A 202 -4.13 -5.31 21.32
CA LEU A 202 -4.51 -4.91 19.96
C LEU A 202 -4.98 -3.45 19.91
N CYS A 203 -5.77 -3.02 20.89
CA CYS A 203 -6.22 -1.64 21.01
C CYS A 203 -5.05 -0.66 21.13
N GLY A 204 -4.06 -0.98 21.97
CA GLY A 204 -2.82 -0.21 22.08
C GLY A 204 -2.05 -0.13 20.76
N THR A 205 -1.90 -1.25 20.06
CA THR A 205 -1.24 -1.28 18.75
C THR A 205 -1.97 -0.41 17.72
N PHE A 206 -3.29 -0.48 17.63
CA PHE A 206 -4.07 0.36 16.71
C PHE A 206 -4.06 1.84 17.08
N LEU A 207 -3.95 2.17 18.37
CA LEU A 207 -3.76 3.55 18.82
C LEU A 207 -2.39 4.08 18.39
N LEU A 208 -1.33 3.27 18.52
CA LEU A 208 -0.01 3.63 18.01
C LEU A 208 -0.05 3.83 16.49
N LEU A 209 -0.65 2.89 15.75
CA LEU A 209 -0.82 3.01 14.29
C LEU A 209 -1.61 4.25 13.89
N HIS A 210 -2.65 4.62 14.65
CA HIS A 210 -3.42 5.84 14.39
C HIS A 210 -2.58 7.11 14.52
N ASN A 211 -1.76 7.19 15.57
CA ASN A 211 -0.87 8.33 15.78
C ASN A 211 0.25 8.34 14.74
N VAL A 212 0.93 7.21 14.52
CA VAL A 212 1.99 7.10 13.50
C VAL A 212 1.45 7.45 12.11
N ALA A 213 0.30 6.92 11.70
CA ALA A 213 -0.29 7.28 10.41
C ALA A 213 -0.65 8.77 10.35
N GLY A 214 -1.20 9.33 11.42
CA GLY A 214 -1.50 10.76 11.52
C GLY A 214 -0.26 11.64 11.40
N ASP A 215 0.80 11.31 12.13
CA ASP A 215 2.06 12.02 12.17
C ASP A 215 2.79 11.91 10.82
N THR A 216 2.81 10.72 10.21
CA THR A 216 3.35 10.52 8.86
C THR A 216 2.60 11.35 7.83
N CYS A 217 1.28 11.40 7.88
CA CYS A 217 0.48 12.23 6.97
C CYS A 217 0.79 13.73 7.13
N VAL A 218 0.90 14.22 8.36
CA VAL A 218 1.27 15.63 8.60
C VAL A 218 2.71 15.91 8.18
N ALA A 219 3.62 14.97 8.42
CA ALA A 219 5.01 15.08 7.99
C ALA A 219 5.14 15.14 6.46
N MET A 220 4.37 14.32 5.73
CA MET A 220 4.28 14.35 4.27
C MET A 220 3.80 15.73 3.77
N ASP A 221 2.74 16.29 4.35
CA ASP A 221 2.23 17.62 3.99
C ASP A 221 3.23 18.74 4.30
N HIS A 222 3.90 18.69 5.45
CA HIS A 222 4.94 19.66 5.81
C HIS A 222 6.13 19.60 4.84
N TRP A 223 6.57 18.39 4.47
CA TRP A 223 7.65 18.20 3.52
C TRP A 223 7.28 18.69 2.12
N VAL A 224 6.03 18.49 1.67
CA VAL A 224 5.52 19.00 0.40
C VAL A 224 5.69 20.52 0.29
N HIS A 225 5.49 21.25 1.39
CA HIS A 225 5.63 22.71 1.43
C HIS A 225 7.07 23.17 1.63
N ASN A 226 7.91 22.41 2.35
CA ASN A 226 9.29 22.76 2.67
C ASN A 226 10.23 21.55 2.52
N PRO A 227 10.55 21.11 1.28
CA PRO A 227 11.34 19.91 1.03
C PRO A 227 12.81 20.05 1.46
N THR A 228 13.33 21.28 1.54
CA THR A 228 14.73 21.60 1.89
C THR A 228 14.94 21.93 3.37
N ALA A 229 13.89 21.88 4.19
CA ALA A 229 14.08 21.89 5.64
C ALA A 229 14.62 20.52 6.04
N HIS A 230 15.79 20.46 6.68
CA HIS A 230 16.41 19.21 7.15
C HIS A 230 15.41 18.34 7.93
N THR A 231 14.75 17.44 7.22
CA THR A 231 13.80 16.47 7.74
C THR A 231 14.40 15.09 7.54
N ALA A 232 13.90 14.10 8.27
CA ALA A 232 14.30 12.70 8.06
C ALA A 232 14.03 12.20 6.62
N LEU A 233 13.25 12.94 5.82
CA LEU A 233 12.94 12.62 4.43
C LEU A 233 13.92 13.26 3.43
N ASP A 234 14.55 14.39 3.78
CA ASP A 234 15.62 15.07 3.01
C ASP A 234 16.89 14.20 2.93
N ASP A 235 17.22 13.48 4.01
CA ASP A 235 18.33 12.52 4.06
C ASP A 235 18.17 11.32 3.10
N ILE A 236 16.93 11.07 2.63
CA ILE A 236 16.57 9.94 1.77
C ILE A 236 16.37 10.37 0.31
N LEU A 237 15.88 11.59 0.08
CA LEU A 237 15.60 12.18 -1.23
C LEU A 237 16.28 13.56 -1.33
N PRO A 238 17.59 13.64 -1.65
CA PRO A 238 18.27 14.93 -1.75
C PRO A 238 17.74 15.70 -2.96
N CYS A 239 16.88 16.68 -2.70
CA CYS A 239 16.27 17.51 -3.73
C CYS A 239 17.26 18.56 -4.23
N VAL A 240 17.34 18.71 -5.54
CA VAL A 240 18.14 19.74 -6.22
C VAL A 240 17.34 21.04 -6.29
N ASP A 241 18.01 22.18 -6.16
CA ASP A 241 17.36 23.49 -6.25
C ASP A 241 16.86 23.79 -7.66
N GLN A 242 15.86 24.67 -7.76
CA GLN A 242 15.23 25.00 -9.03
C GLN A 242 16.21 25.58 -10.07
N ALA A 243 17.25 26.32 -9.66
CA ALA A 243 18.20 26.92 -10.59
C ALA A 243 19.08 25.84 -11.22
N THR A 244 19.65 24.96 -10.42
CA THR A 244 20.45 23.81 -10.90
C THR A 244 19.62 22.89 -11.82
N THR A 245 18.35 22.69 -11.49
CA THR A 245 17.41 21.92 -12.31
C THR A 245 17.12 22.58 -13.66
N GLN A 246 16.88 23.90 -13.70
CA GLN A 246 16.68 24.64 -14.95
C GLN A 246 17.94 24.64 -15.82
N ASP A 247 19.12 24.84 -15.21
CA ASP A 247 20.41 24.78 -15.91
C ASP A 247 20.64 23.39 -16.53
N THR A 248 20.30 22.32 -15.80
CA THR A 248 20.39 20.94 -16.28
C THR A 248 19.45 20.68 -17.46
N LEU A 249 18.22 21.20 -17.41
CA LEU A 249 17.26 21.09 -18.51
C LEU A 249 17.73 21.85 -19.76
N ILE A 250 18.25 23.07 -19.60
CA ILE A 250 18.82 23.87 -20.69
C ILE A 250 19.99 23.11 -21.32
N LYS A 251 20.89 22.55 -20.50
CA LYS A 251 22.03 21.74 -20.98
C LYS A 251 21.58 20.50 -21.73
N SER A 252 20.53 19.83 -21.27
CA SER A 252 19.96 18.69 -21.99
C SER A 252 19.45 19.09 -23.38
N LYS A 253 18.72 20.20 -23.51
CA LYS A 253 18.22 20.71 -24.80
C LYS A 253 19.36 21.11 -25.74
N GLU A 254 20.38 21.76 -25.20
CA GLU A 254 21.58 22.16 -25.94
C GLU A 254 22.30 20.93 -26.52
N ILE A 255 22.52 19.90 -25.72
CA ILE A 255 23.13 18.63 -26.16
C ILE A 255 22.28 17.97 -27.24
N THR A 256 20.95 17.89 -27.07
CA THR A 256 20.05 17.33 -28.09
C THR A 256 20.15 18.12 -29.41
N SER A 257 20.14 19.45 -29.36
CA SER A 257 20.27 20.29 -30.56
C SER A 257 21.62 20.09 -31.26
N GLN A 258 22.72 20.05 -30.51
CA GLN A 258 24.06 19.82 -31.05
C GLN A 258 24.18 18.43 -31.70
N LEU A 259 23.61 17.40 -31.06
CA LEU A 259 23.66 16.04 -31.59
C LEU A 259 22.88 15.90 -32.90
N VAL A 260 21.71 16.54 -33.00
CA VAL A 260 20.95 16.63 -34.26
C VAL A 260 21.74 17.37 -35.34
N GLU A 261 22.43 18.46 -34.99
CA GLU A 261 23.24 19.21 -35.94
C GLU A 261 24.40 18.37 -36.49
N VAL A 262 25.12 17.64 -35.62
CA VAL A 262 26.19 16.73 -36.05
C VAL A 262 25.65 15.66 -37.01
N VAL A 263 24.51 15.05 -36.70
CA VAL A 263 23.89 14.05 -37.57
C VAL A 263 23.50 14.67 -38.92
N ASN A 264 22.93 15.87 -38.92
CA ASN A 264 22.58 16.57 -40.15
C ASN A 264 23.80 16.95 -40.98
N GLN A 265 24.90 17.38 -40.36
CA GLN A 265 26.14 17.66 -41.06
C GLN A 265 26.71 16.40 -41.72
N VAL A 266 26.64 15.23 -41.07
CA VAL A 266 27.02 13.95 -41.70
C VAL A 266 26.11 13.64 -42.89
N ILE A 267 24.80 13.80 -42.75
CA ILE A 267 23.85 13.57 -43.83
C ILE A 267 24.14 14.47 -45.04
N THR A 268 24.30 15.77 -44.83
CA THR A 268 24.47 16.73 -45.94
C THR A 268 25.86 16.68 -46.54
N ASN A 269 26.90 16.59 -45.72
CA ASN A 269 28.28 16.76 -46.15
C ASN A 269 28.97 15.44 -46.47
N VAL A 270 28.47 14.29 -45.97
CA VAL A 270 29.03 12.96 -46.21
C VAL A 270 28.10 12.13 -47.11
N SER A 271 26.89 11.83 -46.63
CA SER A 271 25.98 10.88 -47.32
C SER A 271 25.34 11.44 -48.59
N ASN A 272 24.97 12.72 -48.58
CA ASN A 272 24.31 13.38 -49.70
C ASN A 272 25.28 14.11 -50.65
N LEU A 273 26.54 14.30 -50.26
CA LEU A 273 27.56 15.00 -51.05
C LEU A 273 28.32 14.03 -51.96
N ASN A 274 28.49 14.36 -53.25
CA ASN A 274 29.17 13.50 -54.22
C ASN A 274 30.71 13.58 -54.06
N PHE A 275 31.31 12.67 -53.28
CA PHE A 275 32.77 12.58 -53.17
C PHE A 275 33.42 11.95 -54.40
N SER A 276 34.63 12.41 -54.73
CA SER A 276 35.44 11.81 -55.78
C SER A 276 35.88 10.39 -55.40
N PRO A 277 35.94 9.43 -56.36
CA PRO A 277 36.50 8.09 -56.13
C PRO A 277 37.92 8.06 -55.58
N ASN A 278 38.66 9.17 -55.74
CA ASN A 278 40.02 9.33 -55.21
C ASN A 278 40.06 9.55 -53.69
N PHE A 279 38.93 9.94 -53.08
CA PHE A 279 38.80 10.15 -51.64
C PHE A 279 38.11 8.94 -50.98
N LYS A 280 38.81 7.80 -51.00
CA LYS A 280 38.31 6.49 -50.54
C LYS A 280 37.63 6.48 -49.15
N PRO A 281 38.07 7.24 -48.12
CA PRO A 281 37.44 7.19 -46.80
C PRO A 281 35.97 7.63 -46.78
N MET A 282 35.58 8.59 -47.63
CA MET A 282 34.22 9.12 -47.71
C MET A 282 33.52 8.79 -49.04
N TYR A 283 34.14 7.96 -49.88
CA TYR A 283 33.58 7.60 -51.18
C TYR A 283 32.51 6.51 -51.04
N ILE A 284 31.27 6.90 -51.25
CA ILE A 284 30.08 6.04 -51.28
C ILE A 284 29.61 5.93 -52.74
N ASN A 285 29.32 4.73 -53.26
CA ASN A 285 28.77 4.56 -54.61
C ASN A 285 27.27 4.93 -54.60
N GLN A 286 26.94 6.18 -54.92
CA GLN A 286 25.67 6.84 -54.56
C GLN A 286 24.48 6.53 -55.49
N SER A 287 24.11 5.27 -55.65
CA SER A 287 22.99 4.89 -56.54
C SER A 287 21.59 5.13 -55.94
N GLY A 288 21.47 5.64 -54.70
CA GLY A 288 20.19 5.78 -53.96
C GLY A 288 19.63 7.21 -53.83
N PRO A 289 18.36 7.37 -53.40
CA PRO A 289 17.74 8.66 -53.13
C PRO A 289 18.42 9.40 -51.97
N LEU A 290 18.32 10.74 -51.94
CA LEU A 290 18.89 11.57 -50.88
C LEU A 290 18.31 11.18 -49.52
N VAL A 291 19.19 11.06 -48.52
CA VAL A 291 18.79 10.78 -47.14
C VAL A 291 18.14 12.05 -46.58
N PRO A 292 16.91 11.97 -46.06
CA PRO A 292 16.25 13.13 -45.46
C PRO A 292 16.93 13.51 -44.14
N ILE A 293 17.00 14.81 -43.86
CA ILE A 293 17.62 15.36 -42.66
C ILE A 293 16.76 15.13 -41.42
N LEU A 294 17.39 15.09 -40.25
CA LEU A 294 16.75 15.00 -38.96
C LEU A 294 16.18 16.36 -38.54
N CYS A 295 14.96 16.36 -38.06
CA CYS A 295 14.32 17.53 -37.48
C CYS A 295 15.01 17.92 -36.17
N ASN A 296 15.43 19.18 -36.06
CA ASN A 296 15.81 19.74 -34.77
C ASN A 296 14.52 20.14 -34.01
N PRO A 297 14.27 19.55 -32.82
CA PRO A 297 13.10 19.88 -32.01
C PRO A 297 13.13 21.29 -31.41
N PHE A 298 14.27 21.99 -31.52
CA PHE A 298 14.47 23.32 -30.95
C PHE A 298 14.92 24.36 -31.97
N TYR A 299 14.55 25.61 -31.73
CA TYR A 299 15.17 26.78 -32.35
C TYR A 299 16.49 27.14 -31.65
N ALA A 300 17.25 28.10 -32.19
CA ALA A 300 18.53 28.54 -31.62
C ALA A 300 18.40 29.18 -30.22
N ASP A 301 17.20 29.64 -29.85
CA ASP A 301 16.84 30.14 -28.52
C ASP A 301 16.29 29.02 -27.60
N LEU A 302 16.39 27.76 -28.02
CA LEU A 302 15.90 26.56 -27.33
C LEU A 302 14.37 26.48 -27.15
N THR A 303 13.61 27.27 -27.91
CA THR A 303 12.15 27.14 -27.97
C THR A 303 11.73 25.99 -28.87
N ILE A 304 10.57 25.39 -28.60
CA ILE A 304 10.09 24.20 -29.33
C ILE A 304 9.80 24.58 -30.79
N ARG A 305 10.32 23.77 -31.71
CA ARG A 305 10.22 23.97 -33.16
C ARG A 305 9.42 22.83 -33.80
N PRO A 306 8.38 23.13 -34.60
CA PRO A 306 7.75 22.12 -35.44
C PRO A 306 8.66 21.75 -36.62
N CYS A 307 8.65 20.46 -36.99
CA CYS A 307 9.44 19.96 -38.11
C CYS A 307 8.94 20.50 -39.46
N SER A 308 9.88 20.89 -40.33
CA SER A 308 9.58 21.35 -41.69
C SER A 308 9.28 20.19 -42.65
N ALA A 309 8.61 20.47 -43.76
CA ALA A 309 8.40 19.49 -44.81
C ALA A 309 9.74 18.95 -45.36
N GLY A 310 9.91 17.63 -45.35
CA GLY A 310 11.14 16.95 -45.78
C GLY A 310 12.12 16.62 -44.64
N GLU A 311 11.86 17.07 -43.42
CA GLU A 311 12.58 16.65 -42.22
C GLU A 311 11.94 15.38 -41.62
N VAL A 312 12.74 14.55 -40.97
CA VAL A 312 12.26 13.37 -40.25
C VAL A 312 12.30 13.63 -38.75
N ASP A 313 11.22 13.28 -38.07
CA ASP A 313 11.15 13.38 -36.60
C ASP A 313 12.06 12.35 -35.91
N LEU A 314 12.56 12.70 -34.71
CA LEU A 314 13.38 11.84 -33.86
C LEU A 314 12.76 10.45 -33.61
N THR A 315 11.44 10.35 -33.50
CA THR A 315 10.72 9.10 -33.25
C THR A 315 10.81 8.10 -34.40
N ASN A 316 10.78 8.60 -35.64
CA ASN A 316 10.66 7.77 -36.85
C ASN A 316 11.95 7.71 -37.67
N ALA A 317 12.97 8.50 -37.31
CA ALA A 317 14.18 8.67 -38.11
C ALA A 317 14.95 7.36 -38.36
N THR A 318 15.10 6.51 -37.35
CA THR A 318 15.79 5.21 -37.50
C THR A 318 15.07 4.30 -38.50
N GLN A 319 13.73 4.24 -38.42
CA GLN A 319 12.91 3.47 -39.34
C GLN A 319 13.01 4.01 -40.77
N VAL A 320 12.91 5.34 -40.95
CA VAL A 320 13.01 5.95 -42.28
C VAL A 320 14.39 5.75 -42.89
N TRP A 321 15.47 5.93 -42.12
CA TRP A 321 16.84 5.79 -42.63
C TRP A 321 17.23 4.35 -42.94
N SER A 322 16.55 3.35 -42.36
CA SER A 322 16.81 1.94 -42.64
C SER A 322 16.68 1.59 -44.14
N SER A 323 15.79 2.26 -44.88
CA SER A 323 15.62 2.05 -46.32
C SER A 323 16.72 2.66 -47.19
N TYR A 324 17.64 3.41 -46.59
CA TYR A 324 18.76 4.07 -47.28
C TYR A 324 20.10 3.36 -47.04
N VAL A 325 20.10 2.28 -46.26
CA VAL A 325 21.29 1.48 -45.94
C VAL A 325 21.66 0.58 -47.11
N CYS A 326 22.92 0.63 -47.52
CA CYS A 326 23.49 -0.24 -48.54
C CYS A 326 24.17 -1.46 -47.94
N GLN A 327 24.32 -2.53 -48.73
CA GLN A 327 25.26 -3.61 -48.42
C GLN A 327 26.68 -3.17 -48.81
N VAL A 328 27.66 -3.38 -47.93
CA VAL A 328 29.06 -2.97 -48.16
C VAL A 328 29.89 -4.12 -48.71
N SER A 329 30.84 -3.80 -49.58
CA SER A 329 31.90 -4.70 -50.05
C SER A 329 32.98 -4.89 -48.97
N PRO A 330 33.93 -5.83 -49.14
CA PRO A 330 35.05 -6.01 -48.22
C PRO A 330 35.93 -4.76 -48.03
N SER A 331 35.86 -3.80 -48.96
CA SER A 331 36.56 -2.51 -48.87
C SER A 331 35.73 -1.41 -48.20
N GLY A 332 34.59 -1.72 -47.61
CA GLY A 332 33.74 -0.78 -46.87
C GLY A 332 32.85 0.12 -47.75
N ILE A 333 32.79 -0.15 -49.06
CA ILE A 333 32.07 0.69 -50.03
C ILE A 333 30.71 0.07 -50.34
N CYS A 334 29.65 0.88 -50.48
CA CYS A 334 28.33 0.42 -50.91
C CYS A 334 28.38 -0.35 -52.24
N ALA A 335 27.92 -1.60 -52.22
CA ALA A 335 27.77 -2.47 -53.38
C ALA A 335 26.33 -2.43 -53.95
N THR A 336 25.33 -2.15 -53.12
CA THR A 336 23.92 -1.99 -53.53
C THR A 336 23.49 -0.53 -53.50
N THR A 337 22.32 -0.24 -54.09
CA THR A 337 21.68 1.06 -54.01
C THR A 337 21.45 1.49 -52.57
N GLY A 338 22.01 2.65 -52.18
CA GLY A 338 21.88 3.24 -50.84
C GLY A 338 22.88 4.39 -50.66
N ARG A 339 22.75 5.12 -49.55
CA ARG A 339 23.61 6.26 -49.20
C ARG A 339 24.19 6.19 -47.79
N LEU A 340 23.79 5.21 -46.99
CA LEU A 340 24.31 4.96 -45.65
C LEU A 340 25.00 3.61 -45.61
N THR A 341 26.23 3.55 -45.08
CA THR A 341 26.84 2.27 -44.71
C THR A 341 26.22 1.77 -43.39
N PRO A 342 26.32 0.46 -43.09
CA PRO A 342 25.86 -0.07 -41.81
C PRO A 342 26.51 0.61 -40.59
N THR A 343 27.77 1.05 -40.72
CA THR A 343 28.50 1.77 -39.67
C THR A 343 27.97 3.18 -39.44
N PHE A 344 27.73 3.97 -40.50
CA PHE A 344 27.13 5.29 -40.36
C PHE A 344 25.70 5.18 -39.82
N TYR A 345 24.93 4.21 -40.31
CA TYR A 345 23.58 3.97 -39.82
C TYR A 345 23.55 3.64 -38.32
N SER A 346 24.45 2.78 -37.82
CA SER A 346 24.47 2.43 -36.39
C SER A 346 24.86 3.62 -35.51
N GLN A 347 25.86 4.42 -35.92
CA GLN A 347 26.28 5.63 -35.20
C GLN A 347 25.18 6.71 -35.18
N MET A 348 24.54 6.94 -36.33
CA MET A 348 23.43 7.89 -36.44
C MET A 348 22.20 7.42 -35.64
N SER A 349 21.90 6.12 -35.65
CA SER A 349 20.81 5.54 -34.86
C SER A 349 21.07 5.67 -33.35
N ALA A 350 22.30 5.44 -32.91
CA ALA A 350 22.71 5.66 -31.52
C ALA A 350 22.55 7.14 -31.12
N ALA A 351 22.96 8.07 -31.99
CA ALA A 351 22.81 9.50 -31.75
C ALA A 351 21.34 9.93 -31.65
N ILE A 352 20.46 9.38 -32.48
CA ILE A 352 19.02 9.59 -32.37
C ILE A 352 18.49 9.03 -31.05
N ASN A 353 18.85 7.80 -30.68
CA ASN A 353 18.36 7.19 -29.44
C ASN A 353 18.74 8.02 -28.21
N VAL A 354 19.96 8.56 -28.16
CA VAL A 354 20.38 9.49 -27.10
C VAL A 354 19.58 10.80 -27.15
N SER A 355 19.45 11.40 -28.34
CA SER A 355 18.68 12.64 -28.53
C SER A 355 17.22 12.47 -28.11
N TYR A 356 16.61 11.34 -28.46
CA TYR A 356 15.27 10.94 -28.11
C TYR A 356 15.13 10.73 -26.59
N GLY A 357 16.07 10.00 -25.99
CA GLY A 357 16.10 9.76 -24.55
C GLY A 357 16.18 11.07 -23.76
N LEU A 358 17.11 11.95 -24.12
CA LEU A 358 17.24 13.28 -23.51
C LEU A 358 15.97 14.12 -23.71
N ASN A 359 15.40 14.17 -24.92
CA ASN A 359 14.22 14.99 -25.18
C ASN A 359 12.97 14.52 -24.41
N ASN A 360 12.76 13.21 -24.28
CA ASN A 360 11.54 12.65 -23.69
C ASN A 360 11.65 12.37 -22.19
N TYR A 361 12.84 12.03 -21.69
CA TYR A 361 13.05 11.63 -20.29
C TYR A 361 13.75 12.69 -19.43
N ALA A 362 14.35 13.73 -20.03
CA ALA A 362 14.91 14.83 -19.22
C ALA A 362 13.86 15.47 -18.30
N PRO A 363 12.61 15.78 -18.74
CA PRO A 363 11.61 16.34 -17.83
C PRO A 363 11.36 15.47 -16.59
N PHE A 364 11.27 14.15 -16.76
CA PHE A 364 11.11 13.22 -15.64
C PHE A 364 12.34 13.19 -14.72
N LEU A 365 13.55 13.15 -15.27
CA LEU A 365 14.78 13.17 -14.45
C LEU A 365 14.91 14.47 -13.66
N ILE A 366 14.43 15.57 -14.23
CA ILE A 366 14.33 16.88 -13.60
C ILE A 366 13.29 16.86 -12.48
N GLU A 367 12.09 16.34 -12.72
CA GLU A 367 11.04 16.18 -11.69
C GLU A 367 11.44 15.23 -10.55
N LEU A 368 12.27 14.23 -10.86
CA LEU A 368 12.85 13.34 -9.86
C LEU A 368 13.94 14.05 -9.06
N GLY A 369 14.76 14.86 -9.73
CA GLY A 369 15.86 15.62 -9.13
C GLY A 369 15.38 16.78 -8.25
N ASP A 370 14.38 17.54 -8.68
CA ASP A 370 13.79 18.65 -7.90
C ASP A 370 12.70 18.20 -6.92
N CYS A 371 12.50 16.88 -6.81
CA CYS A 371 11.50 16.24 -5.97
C CYS A 371 10.05 16.59 -6.28
N THR A 372 9.75 17.22 -7.43
CA THR A 372 8.36 17.49 -7.84
C THR A 372 7.55 16.19 -7.92
N PHE A 373 8.13 15.12 -8.45
CA PHE A 373 7.49 13.81 -8.51
C PHE A 373 7.10 13.28 -7.10
N ALA A 374 8.05 13.33 -6.17
CA ALA A 374 7.82 12.90 -4.79
C ALA A 374 6.81 13.80 -4.07
N ARG A 375 6.85 15.11 -4.34
CA ARG A 375 5.93 16.10 -3.79
C ARG A 375 4.49 15.89 -4.27
N GLU A 376 4.30 15.62 -5.55
CA GLU A 376 2.98 15.28 -6.11
C GLU A 376 2.45 13.99 -5.49
N THR A 377 3.29 12.94 -5.44
CA THR A 377 2.95 11.66 -4.83
C THR A 377 2.53 11.80 -3.36
N PHE A 378 3.28 12.56 -2.55
CA PHE A 378 2.94 12.78 -1.14
C PHE A 378 1.73 13.70 -0.97
N SER A 379 1.54 14.68 -1.84
CA SER A 379 0.33 15.50 -1.88
C SER A 379 -0.91 14.64 -2.14
N ASP A 380 -0.85 13.70 -3.08
CA ASP A 380 -1.95 12.80 -3.42
C ASP A 380 -2.24 11.81 -2.28
N ILE A 381 -1.20 11.25 -1.66
CA ILE A 381 -1.36 10.40 -0.46
C ILE A 381 -2.02 11.19 0.67
N TYR A 382 -1.57 12.42 0.92
CA TYR A 382 -2.12 13.27 1.96
C TYR A 382 -3.59 13.65 1.70
N LYS A 383 -3.95 14.02 0.47
CA LYS A 383 -5.31 14.48 0.15
C LYS A 383 -6.30 13.33 0.04
N ASP A 384 -5.92 12.24 -0.63
CA ASP A 384 -6.87 11.21 -1.03
C ASP A 384 -6.87 10.00 -0.09
N HIS A 385 -5.73 9.66 0.53
CA HIS A 385 -5.57 8.42 1.29
C HIS A 385 -5.57 8.64 2.81
N CYS A 386 -4.86 9.66 3.29
CA CYS A 386 -4.73 9.97 4.72
C CYS A 386 -6.05 10.21 5.47
N PRO A 387 -7.07 10.90 4.92
CA PRO A 387 -8.34 11.12 5.62
C PRO A 387 -9.08 9.81 5.92
N SER A 388 -9.05 8.87 4.97
CA SER A 388 -9.67 7.55 5.10
C SER A 388 -8.92 6.69 6.11
N LEU A 389 -7.59 6.61 6.00
CA LEU A 389 -6.73 5.89 6.95
C LEU A 389 -6.93 6.37 8.39
N ARG A 390 -6.92 7.71 8.61
CA ARG A 390 -7.12 8.31 9.93
C ARG A 390 -8.53 8.06 10.48
N ARG A 391 -9.55 8.14 9.62
CA ARG A 391 -10.94 7.91 10.03
C ARG A 391 -11.18 6.46 10.43
N TYR A 392 -10.74 5.50 9.61
CA TYR A 392 -11.01 4.09 9.86
C TYR A 392 -10.13 3.49 10.96
N SER A 393 -8.86 3.92 11.08
CA SER A 393 -8.01 3.54 12.24
C SER A 393 -8.62 4.03 13.57
N ARG A 394 -9.17 5.25 13.61
CA ARG A 394 -9.89 5.76 14.79
C ARG A 394 -11.11 4.91 15.12
N TRP A 395 -11.88 4.48 14.13
CA TRP A 395 -13.05 3.65 14.35
C TRP A 395 -12.69 2.25 14.87
N ILE A 396 -11.57 1.67 14.41
CA ILE A 396 -11.06 0.41 14.95
C ILE A 396 -10.72 0.57 16.43
N TYR A 397 -9.95 1.61 16.79
CA TYR A 397 -9.61 1.89 18.18
C TYR A 397 -10.87 2.04 19.06
N ILE A 398 -11.84 2.87 18.64
CA ILE A 398 -13.10 3.07 19.39
C ILE A 398 -13.85 1.74 19.54
N GLY A 399 -13.97 0.97 18.46
CA GLY A 399 -14.63 -0.33 18.47
C GLY A 399 -13.96 -1.32 19.41
N LEU A 400 -12.62 -1.36 19.44
CA LEU A 400 -11.85 -2.26 20.30
C LEU A 400 -12.08 -1.90 21.76
N VAL A 401 -11.98 -0.61 22.12
CA VAL A 401 -12.28 -0.14 23.48
C VAL A 401 -13.71 -0.52 23.90
N MET A 402 -14.71 -0.30 23.03
CA MET A 402 -16.10 -0.64 23.36
C MET A 402 -16.30 -2.15 23.58
N VAL A 403 -15.71 -3.01 22.73
CA VAL A 403 -15.81 -4.46 22.90
C VAL A 403 -15.06 -4.94 24.14
N SER A 404 -13.83 -4.47 24.37
CA SER A 404 -13.02 -4.86 25.53
C SER A 404 -13.68 -4.47 26.85
N THR A 405 -14.23 -3.25 26.93
CA THR A 405 -14.92 -2.77 28.14
C THR A 405 -16.22 -3.54 28.40
N ALA A 406 -17.04 -3.78 27.37
CA ALA A 406 -18.26 -4.57 27.51
C ALA A 406 -17.97 -6.00 28.00
N VAL A 407 -16.93 -6.64 27.45
CA VAL A 407 -16.53 -8.00 27.84
C VAL A 407 -16.01 -8.01 29.27
N MET A 408 -15.17 -7.05 29.65
CA MET A 408 -14.63 -6.94 30.99
C MET A 408 -15.75 -6.81 32.04
N LEU A 409 -16.72 -5.92 31.80
CA LEU A 409 -17.87 -5.75 32.69
C LEU A 409 -18.70 -7.04 32.77
N SER A 410 -18.97 -7.66 31.63
CA SER A 410 -19.74 -8.92 31.58
C SER A 410 -19.08 -10.03 32.42
N LEU A 411 -17.75 -10.15 32.39
CA LEU A 411 -17.01 -11.12 33.20
C LEU A 411 -17.04 -10.78 34.69
N ILE A 412 -16.95 -9.50 35.05
CA ILE A 412 -17.06 -9.03 36.44
C ILE A 412 -18.44 -9.37 37.00
N PHE A 413 -19.51 -9.04 36.28
CA PHE A 413 -20.88 -9.40 36.67
C PHE A 413 -21.06 -10.91 36.81
N TRP A 414 -20.46 -11.69 35.91
CA TRP A 414 -20.47 -13.15 35.99
C TRP A 414 -19.81 -13.70 37.25
N VAL A 415 -18.66 -13.14 37.66
CA VAL A 415 -17.95 -13.53 38.89
C VAL A 415 -18.77 -13.17 40.13
N ILE A 416 -19.36 -11.98 40.18
CA ILE A 416 -20.21 -11.53 41.30
C ILE A 416 -21.42 -12.46 41.44
N TYR A 417 -22.12 -12.73 40.34
CA TYR A 417 -23.27 -13.64 40.32
C TYR A 417 -22.90 -15.06 40.74
N GLY A 418 -21.78 -15.59 40.25
CA GLY A 418 -21.26 -16.90 40.64
C GLY A 418 -20.99 -17.00 42.14
N ARG A 419 -20.42 -15.94 42.73
CA ARG A 419 -20.16 -15.86 44.18
C ARG A 419 -21.45 -15.79 44.99
N GLU A 420 -22.42 -14.97 44.59
CA GLU A 420 -23.69 -14.84 45.29
C GLU A 420 -24.50 -16.13 45.26
N ARG A 421 -24.55 -16.81 44.10
CA ARG A 421 -25.19 -18.13 43.99
C ARG A 421 -24.54 -19.16 44.90
N ARG A 422 -23.21 -19.16 45.01
CA ARG A 422 -22.46 -20.06 45.91
C ARG A 422 -22.82 -19.78 47.38
N HIS A 423 -22.87 -18.52 47.79
CA HIS A 423 -23.33 -18.14 49.14
C HIS A 423 -24.75 -18.63 49.44
N ARG A 424 -25.69 -18.53 48.47
CA ARG A 424 -27.06 -19.03 48.64
C ARG A 424 -27.15 -20.56 48.76
N VAL A 425 -26.23 -21.31 48.15
CA VAL A 425 -26.19 -22.79 48.27
C VAL A 425 -25.60 -23.20 49.62
N TYR A 426 -24.48 -22.59 50.04
CA TYR A 426 -23.87 -22.85 51.35
C TYR A 426 -24.82 -22.49 52.50
N SER A 427 -25.53 -21.35 52.42
CA SER A 427 -26.49 -20.96 53.45
C SER A 427 -27.66 -21.95 53.55
N LYS A 428 -28.13 -22.49 52.42
CA LYS A 428 -29.19 -23.52 52.42
C LYS A 428 -28.72 -24.85 53.02
N GLN A 429 -27.48 -25.26 52.75
CA GLN A 429 -26.89 -26.47 53.33
C GLN A 429 -26.74 -26.34 54.85
N LEU A 430 -26.22 -25.20 55.34
CA LEU A 430 -26.11 -24.91 56.77
C LEU A 430 -27.48 -24.93 57.48
N VAL A 431 -28.51 -24.35 56.85
CA VAL A 431 -29.88 -24.38 57.40
C VAL A 431 -30.42 -25.82 57.43
N SER A 432 -30.22 -26.63 56.39
CA SER A 432 -30.67 -28.04 56.39
C SER A 432 -29.94 -28.90 57.43
N GLU A 433 -28.65 -28.66 57.64
CA GLU A 433 -27.83 -29.39 58.61
C GLU A 433 -28.21 -29.04 60.05
N SER A 434 -28.50 -27.75 60.31
CA SER A 434 -29.05 -27.31 61.60
C SER A 434 -30.45 -27.87 61.90
N ALA A 435 -31.30 -28.04 60.87
CA ALA A 435 -32.63 -28.63 61.02
C ALA A 435 -32.55 -30.14 61.35
N GLN A 436 -31.64 -30.88 60.69
CA GLN A 436 -31.41 -32.30 61.00
C GLN A 436 -30.77 -32.52 62.38
N GLY A 437 -29.90 -31.62 62.84
CA GLY A 437 -29.35 -31.67 64.19
C GLY A 437 -30.42 -31.52 65.27
N SER A 438 -31.35 -30.58 65.08
CA SER A 438 -32.44 -30.33 66.04
C SER A 438 -33.48 -31.46 66.11
N GLU A 439 -33.73 -32.19 65.01
CA GLU A 439 -34.62 -33.37 65.03
C GLU A 439 -33.97 -34.57 65.74
N ARG A 440 -32.65 -34.73 65.63
CA ARG A 440 -31.91 -35.84 66.26
C ARG A 440 -31.81 -35.66 67.79
N GLU A 441 -31.77 -34.41 68.28
CA GLU A 441 -31.78 -34.07 69.71
C GLU A 441 -33.16 -34.21 70.37
N LYS A 442 -34.26 -34.18 69.60
CA LYS A 442 -35.61 -34.50 70.08
C LYS A 442 -35.95 -36.00 70.12
N SER A 443 -35.12 -36.83 69.50
CA SER A 443 -35.31 -38.28 69.38
C SER A 443 -34.43 -39.11 70.33
N SER A 444 -33.60 -38.45 71.14
CA SER A 444 -32.81 -39.06 72.21
C SER A 444 -33.34 -38.62 73.56
#